data_AF-A0A257AC96-F1
#
_entry.id   AF-A0A257AC96-F1
#
_cell.length_a   1.000
_cell.length_b   1.000
_cell.length_c   1.000
_cell.angle_alpha   90.00
_cell.angle_beta   90.00
_cell.angle_gamma   90.00
#
_symmetry.space_group_name_H-M   'P 1'
#
loop_
_entity.id
_entity.type
_entity.pdbx_description
1 polymer ?
#
loop_
_entity_poly.entity_id
_entity_poly.type
_entity_poly.pdbx_seq_one_letter_code
_entity_poly.pdbx_strand_id
1 'polypeptide(L)'
;MRYNTLRAIRYGGDPLIRSGGGLESRGTYNPTAMIDGGRIYLFYRAEGDSSIGSIFLAESPDDINFVKVKREPVLLLEYEYEKYGCEDPRIVRLGSTYVLTYVGNDGKYYSNHLCLATSKDLITWVS
;
A
#
# COMPACT_ATOMS: atom_id res chain seq x y z
N MET A 1 -26.45 -25.98 11.47
CA MET A 1 -25.64 -24.75 11.53
C MET A 1 -26.37 -23.65 10.79
N ARG A 2 -26.59 -22.48 11.41
CA ARG A 2 -27.06 -21.29 10.69
C ARG A 2 -25.82 -20.48 10.29
N TYR A 3 -25.62 -20.27 8.99
CA TYR A 3 -24.63 -19.32 8.51
C TYR A 3 -25.21 -17.92 8.67
N ASN A 4 -24.54 -17.07 9.45
CA ASN A 4 -24.85 -15.64 9.44
C ASN A 4 -24.33 -15.07 8.12
N THR A 5 -25.21 -14.47 7.32
CA THR A 5 -24.80 -13.75 6.11
C THR A 5 -24.17 -12.42 6.52
N LEU A 6 -22.87 -12.25 6.26
CA LEU A 6 -22.21 -10.95 6.33
C LEU A 6 -22.65 -10.10 5.14
N ARG A 7 -23.09 -8.87 5.39
CA ARG A 7 -23.41 -7.88 4.36
C ARG A 7 -22.38 -6.76 4.42
N ALA A 8 -21.62 -6.58 3.35
CA ALA A 8 -20.82 -5.38 3.15
C ALA A 8 -21.67 -4.34 2.40
N ILE A 9 -21.59 -3.09 2.85
CA ILE A 9 -22.17 -1.94 2.15
C ILE A 9 -21.02 -1.20 1.50
N ARG A 10 -21.08 -1.02 0.18
CA ARG A 10 -20.08 -0.24 -0.54
C ARG A 10 -20.30 1.24 -0.25
N TYR A 11 -19.22 1.96 0.02
CA TYR A 11 -19.24 3.41 0.02
C TYR A 11 -19.71 3.94 -1.35
N GLY A 12 -20.73 4.81 -1.34
CA GLY A 12 -21.41 5.28 -2.54
C GLY A 12 -20.78 6.52 -3.20
N GLY A 13 -19.73 7.09 -2.60
CA GLY A 13 -19.04 8.26 -3.13
C GLY A 13 -17.90 7.91 -4.09
N ASP A 14 -17.02 8.88 -4.28
CA ASP A 14 -15.83 8.76 -5.11
C ASP A 14 -14.83 7.73 -4.55
N PRO A 15 -13.89 7.21 -5.37
CA PRO A 15 -12.78 6.43 -4.86
C PRO A 15 -12.00 7.19 -3.78
N LEU A 16 -11.71 6.52 -2.65
CA LEU A 16 -10.99 7.10 -1.52
C LEU A 16 -9.59 7.60 -1.90
N ILE A 17 -8.95 6.95 -2.88
CA ILE A 17 -7.74 7.40 -3.55
C ILE A 17 -8.00 7.39 -5.05
N ARG A 18 -7.62 8.46 -5.73
CA ARG A 18 -7.68 8.58 -7.19
C ARG A 18 -6.27 8.45 -7.77
N SER A 19 -6.18 7.85 -8.95
CA SER A 19 -4.96 7.89 -9.76
C SER A 19 -4.51 9.32 -10.04
N GLY A 20 -3.21 9.54 -9.92
CA GLY A 20 -2.52 10.79 -10.25
C GLY A 20 -1.81 10.72 -11.60
N GLY A 21 -0.73 11.47 -11.75
CA GLY A 21 0.21 11.33 -12.87
C GLY A 21 1.46 10.54 -12.48
N GLY A 22 2.42 10.40 -13.40
CA GLY A 22 3.70 9.75 -13.11
C GLY A 22 3.52 8.29 -12.69
N LEU A 23 4.06 7.92 -11.51
CA LEU A 23 3.96 6.56 -10.97
C LEU A 23 2.54 6.14 -10.55
N GLU A 24 1.55 7.02 -10.68
CA GLU A 24 0.14 6.74 -10.37
C GLU A 24 -0.76 6.79 -11.62
N SER A 25 -0.20 7.04 -12.81
CA SER A 25 -0.96 7.35 -14.05
C SER A 25 -1.86 6.21 -14.53
N ARG A 26 -1.50 4.97 -14.23
CA ARG A 26 -2.22 3.78 -14.69
C ARG A 26 -3.23 3.29 -13.65
N GLY A 27 -2.91 3.41 -12.36
CA GLY A 27 -3.79 2.89 -11.32
C GLY A 27 -3.24 3.03 -9.91
N THR A 28 -4.16 3.11 -8.94
CA THR A 28 -3.89 3.01 -7.50
C THR A 28 -4.84 1.97 -6.90
N TYR A 29 -4.33 0.92 -6.26
CA TYR A 29 -5.15 -0.22 -5.84
C TYR A 29 -4.46 -1.10 -4.78
N ASN A 30 -5.12 -2.20 -4.41
CA ASN A 30 -4.69 -3.22 -3.43
C ASN A 30 -4.17 -2.68 -2.09
N PRO A 31 -4.84 -1.71 -1.46
CA PRO A 31 -4.31 -1.06 -0.29
C PRO A 31 -4.37 -1.93 0.98
N THR A 32 -3.65 -1.50 2.01
CA THR A 32 -3.91 -1.85 3.41
C THR A 32 -4.17 -0.61 4.22
N ALA A 33 -5.17 -0.69 5.09
CA ALA A 33 -5.46 0.33 6.09
C ALA A 33 -4.92 -0.07 7.47
N MET A 34 -4.44 0.89 8.24
CA MET A 34 -4.04 0.74 9.65
C MET A 34 -4.48 1.98 10.43
N ILE A 35 -5.02 1.78 11.63
CA ILE A 35 -5.31 2.88 12.56
C ILE A 35 -4.12 3.01 13.52
N ASP A 36 -3.54 4.20 13.61
CA ASP A 36 -2.51 4.52 14.59
C ASP A 36 -2.58 6.00 14.99
N GLY A 37 -2.42 6.30 16.29
CA GLY A 37 -2.40 7.69 16.77
C GLY A 37 -3.66 8.51 16.45
N GLY A 38 -4.82 7.85 16.32
CA GLY A 38 -6.08 8.52 15.95
C GLY A 38 -6.20 8.90 14.47
N ARG A 39 -5.27 8.44 13.62
CA ARG A 39 -5.30 8.57 12.16
C ARG A 39 -5.47 7.22 11.49
N ILE A 40 -5.99 7.24 10.27
CA ILE A 40 -6.02 6.07 9.39
C ILE A 40 -4.95 6.25 8.34
N TYR A 41 -4.04 5.29 8.25
CA TYR A 41 -3.00 5.21 7.24
C TYR A 41 -3.41 4.20 6.18
N LEU A 42 -3.27 4.59 4.91
CA LEU A 42 -3.55 3.77 3.75
C LEU A 42 -2.27 3.61 2.94
N PHE A 43 -1.68 2.43 3.00
CA PHE A 43 -0.59 2.03 2.12
C PHE A 43 -1.20 1.44 0.86
N TYR A 44 -0.87 1.97 -0.31
CA TYR A 44 -1.48 1.53 -1.56
C TYR A 44 -0.43 1.31 -2.64
N ARG A 45 -0.67 0.31 -3.49
CA ARG A 45 0.11 0.11 -4.71
C ARG A 45 -0.31 1.16 -5.72
N ALA A 46 0.67 1.74 -6.40
CA ALA A 46 0.46 2.57 -7.57
C ALA A 46 1.33 2.10 -8.73
N GLU A 47 0.80 2.29 -9.93
CA GLU A 47 1.51 2.04 -11.18
C GLU A 47 1.35 3.21 -12.13
N GLY A 48 2.46 3.53 -12.81
CA GLY A 48 2.49 4.43 -13.94
C GLY A 48 2.55 3.68 -15.27
N ASP A 49 2.94 4.39 -16.32
CA ASP A 49 3.03 3.85 -17.68
C ASP A 49 4.09 2.75 -17.82
N SER A 50 5.14 2.77 -16.98
CA SER A 50 6.15 1.69 -16.90
C SER A 50 5.58 0.38 -16.36
N SER A 51 4.37 0.40 -15.76
CA SER A 51 3.77 -0.75 -15.08
C SER A 51 4.64 -1.34 -13.95
N ILE A 52 5.56 -0.54 -13.41
CA ILE A 52 6.37 -0.90 -12.24
C ILE A 52 5.61 -0.46 -10.99
N GLY A 53 5.29 -1.42 -10.12
CA GLY A 53 4.58 -1.18 -8.86
C GLY A 53 5.44 -0.42 -7.85
N SER A 54 4.83 0.54 -7.15
CA SER A 54 5.43 1.25 -6.03
C SER A 54 4.41 1.47 -4.92
N ILE A 55 4.87 1.61 -3.66
CA ILE A 55 3.99 1.74 -2.50
C ILE A 55 3.98 3.18 -2.04
N PHE A 56 2.80 3.77 -2.03
CA PHE A 56 2.52 5.11 -1.54
C PHE A 56 1.79 5.06 -0.20
N LEU A 57 1.82 6.18 0.52
CA LEU A 57 1.14 6.36 1.79
C LEU A 57 0.23 7.59 1.74
N ALA A 58 -1.02 7.39 2.14
CA ALA A 58 -1.97 8.45 2.44
C ALA A 58 -2.49 8.31 3.88
N GLU A 59 -2.97 9.39 4.45
CA GLU A 59 -3.61 9.41 5.76
C GLU A 59 -4.96 10.11 5.73
N SER A 60 -5.85 9.72 6.63
CA SER A 60 -7.17 10.32 6.80
C SER A 60 -7.48 10.52 8.29
N PRO A 61 -8.07 11.67 8.67
CA PRO A 61 -8.59 11.90 10.02
C PRO A 61 -10.02 11.37 10.21
N ASP A 62 -10.72 10.99 9.14
CA ASP A 62 -12.18 10.85 9.11
C ASP A 62 -12.68 9.71 8.21
N ASP A 63 -11.84 8.69 7.99
CA ASP A 63 -12.08 7.46 7.21
C ASP A 63 -12.49 7.60 5.73
N ILE A 64 -12.78 8.81 5.25
CA ILE A 64 -13.21 9.08 3.87
C ILE A 64 -12.23 9.99 3.12
N ASN A 65 -11.68 11.02 3.76
CA ASN A 65 -10.84 12.01 3.11
C ASN A 65 -9.37 11.67 3.32
N PHE A 66 -8.75 11.05 2.32
CA PHE A 66 -7.33 10.69 2.34
C PHE A 66 -6.46 11.74 1.64
N VAL A 67 -5.32 12.07 2.27
CA VAL A 67 -4.29 12.96 1.73
C VAL A 67 -2.95 12.22 1.70
N LYS A 68 -2.22 12.31 0.58
CA LYS A 68 -0.88 11.72 0.48
C LYS A 68 0.07 12.35 1.50
N VAL A 69 0.82 11.52 2.21
CA VAL A 69 1.77 12.00 3.23
C VAL A 69 2.99 12.65 2.58
N LYS A 70 3.41 12.17 1.40
CA LYS A 70 4.46 12.79 0.57
C LYS A 70 4.19 12.55 -0.92
N ARG A 71 4.93 13.24 -1.79
CA ARG A 71 4.74 13.15 -3.25
C ARG A 71 5.30 11.86 -3.83
N GLU A 72 6.37 11.35 -3.25
CA GLU A 72 7.12 10.17 -3.66
C GLU A 72 6.60 8.90 -2.96
N PRO A 73 6.84 7.70 -3.52
CA PRO A 73 6.53 6.46 -2.81
C PRO A 73 7.30 6.34 -1.49
N VAL A 74 6.71 5.68 -0.50
CA VAL A 74 7.39 5.31 0.75
C VAL A 74 8.23 4.05 0.60
N LEU A 75 7.91 3.19 -0.38
CA LEU A 75 8.73 2.06 -0.76
C LEU A 75 8.76 1.95 -2.29
N LEU A 76 9.97 1.95 -2.83
CA LEU A 76 10.29 1.81 -4.25
C LEU A 76 11.30 0.65 -4.38
N LEU A 77 11.39 0.08 -5.58
CA LEU A 77 12.34 -0.99 -5.86
C LEU A 77 13.79 -0.60 -5.51
N GLU A 78 14.48 -1.49 -4.81
CA GLU A 78 15.90 -1.34 -4.47
C GLU A 78 16.73 -2.57 -4.87
N TYR A 79 16.09 -3.74 -5.03
CA TYR A 79 16.76 -5.01 -5.29
C TYR A 79 16.29 -5.68 -6.59
N GLU A 80 17.12 -6.59 -7.12
CA GLU A 80 16.83 -7.34 -8.36
C GLU A 80 15.53 -8.16 -8.29
N TYR A 81 15.16 -8.63 -7.11
CA TYR A 81 13.93 -9.38 -6.89
C TYR A 81 12.66 -8.50 -6.89
N GLU A 82 12.81 -7.18 -7.06
CA GLU A 82 11.74 -6.18 -7.10
C GLU A 82 11.75 -5.36 -8.39
N LYS A 83 12.56 -5.73 -9.38
CA LYS A 83 12.81 -4.92 -10.57
C LYS A 83 11.56 -4.61 -11.42
N TYR A 84 10.45 -5.34 -11.21
CA TYR A 84 9.15 -5.07 -11.82
C TYR A 84 8.11 -4.51 -10.83
N GLY A 85 8.47 -4.32 -9.57
CA GLY A 85 7.69 -3.54 -8.63
C GLY A 85 7.70 -4.07 -7.20
N CYS A 86 7.31 -3.18 -6.30
CA CYS A 86 6.92 -3.48 -4.94
C CYS A 86 5.39 -3.40 -4.85
N GLU A 87 4.74 -4.51 -4.52
CA GLU A 87 3.30 -4.64 -4.73
C GLU A 87 2.54 -5.07 -3.46
N ASP A 88 1.24 -4.75 -3.44
CA ASP A 88 0.25 -5.28 -2.52
C ASP A 88 0.65 -5.23 -1.02
N PRO A 89 0.98 -4.03 -0.50
CA PRO A 89 1.49 -3.86 0.86
C PRO A 89 0.52 -4.39 1.90
N ARG A 90 1.02 -5.07 2.95
CA ARG A 90 0.30 -5.45 4.17
C ARG A 90 1.11 -5.01 5.38
N ILE A 91 0.48 -4.36 6.35
CA ILE A 91 1.18 -3.75 7.48
C ILE A 91 0.60 -4.18 8.82
N VAL A 92 1.48 -4.32 9.81
CA VAL A 92 1.14 -4.54 11.22
C VAL A 92 2.13 -3.77 12.09
N ARG A 93 1.66 -3.26 13.23
CA ARG A 93 2.51 -2.68 14.28
C ARG A 93 2.85 -3.73 15.34
N LEU A 94 4.14 -3.96 15.57
CA LEU A 94 4.69 -4.81 16.64
C LEU A 94 5.47 -3.94 17.62
N GLY A 95 4.84 -3.58 18.74
CA GLY A 95 5.41 -2.66 19.73
C GLY A 95 5.69 -1.27 19.13
N SER A 96 6.96 -0.87 19.07
CA SER A 96 7.39 0.39 18.46
C SER A 96 7.83 0.25 17.00
N THR A 97 7.64 -0.91 16.37
CA THR A 97 8.07 -1.18 15.00
C THR A 97 6.86 -1.42 14.11
N TYR A 98 6.84 -0.79 12.95
CA TYR A 98 5.95 -1.15 11.86
C TYR A 98 6.62 -2.19 10.98
N VAL A 99 5.89 -3.24 10.65
CA VAL A 99 6.34 -4.31 9.77
C VAL A 99 5.42 -4.31 8.56
N LEU A 100 6.00 -4.08 7.39
CA LEU A 100 5.33 -4.07 6.11
C LEU A 100 5.80 -5.29 5.33
N THR A 101 4.89 -6.17 4.94
CA THR A 101 5.16 -7.20 3.95
C THR A 101 4.64 -6.76 2.60
N TYR A 102 5.34 -7.11 1.53
CA TYR A 102 4.95 -6.77 0.17
C TYR A 102 5.46 -7.84 -0.80
N VAL A 103 4.95 -7.83 -2.02
CA VAL A 103 5.47 -8.67 -3.09
C VAL A 103 6.61 -7.93 -3.80
N GLY A 104 7.80 -8.52 -3.80
CA GLY A 104 8.86 -8.17 -4.72
C GLY A 104 8.63 -8.89 -6.05
N ASN A 105 8.29 -8.13 -7.10
CA ASN A 105 8.04 -8.67 -8.42
C ASN A 105 9.33 -8.71 -9.26
N ASP A 106 9.80 -9.92 -9.57
CA ASP A 106 10.99 -10.14 -10.42
C ASP A 106 10.66 -10.32 -11.91
N GLY A 107 9.38 -10.22 -12.27
CA GLY A 107 8.84 -10.32 -13.63
C GLY A 107 8.57 -11.74 -14.11
N LYS A 108 8.77 -12.76 -13.27
CA LYS A 108 8.49 -14.16 -13.65
C LYS A 108 7.17 -14.59 -13.03
N TYR A 109 6.27 -15.07 -13.89
CA TYR A 109 4.89 -15.45 -13.52
C TYR A 109 4.77 -16.41 -12.32
N TYR A 110 5.77 -17.24 -12.05
CA TYR A 110 5.78 -18.20 -10.93
C TYR A 110 6.82 -17.89 -9.84
N SER A 111 7.43 -16.71 -9.86
CA SER A 111 8.43 -16.26 -8.87
C SER A 111 7.93 -14.96 -8.26
N ASN A 112 7.34 -15.05 -7.08
CA ASN A 112 6.99 -13.88 -6.29
C ASN A 112 7.72 -13.97 -4.97
N HIS A 113 8.40 -12.89 -4.60
CA HIS A 113 9.14 -12.81 -3.36
C HIS A 113 8.24 -12.19 -2.30
N LEU A 114 8.05 -12.89 -1.18
CA LEU A 114 7.46 -12.26 -0.01
C LEU A 114 8.58 -11.49 0.71
N CYS A 115 8.52 -10.17 0.57
CA CYS A 115 9.50 -9.26 1.13
C CYS A 115 8.97 -8.65 2.44
N LEU A 116 9.88 -8.13 3.25
CA LEU A 116 9.59 -7.49 4.52
C LEU A 116 10.44 -6.23 4.65
N ALA A 117 9.81 -5.12 5.03
CA ALA A 117 10.49 -3.90 5.43
C ALA A 117 9.99 -3.47 6.81
N THR A 118 10.85 -2.80 7.57
CA THR A 118 10.51 -2.25 8.89
C THR A 118 10.65 -0.74 8.94
N SER A 119 9.83 -0.09 9.77
CA SER A 119 9.86 1.35 9.97
C SER A 119 9.58 1.72 11.43
N LYS A 120 10.02 2.91 11.83
CA LYS A 120 9.68 3.54 13.11
C LYS A 120 8.70 4.71 12.96
N ASP A 121 8.50 5.22 11.75
CA ASP A 121 7.78 6.46 11.48
C ASP A 121 6.79 6.37 10.31
N LEU A 122 6.64 5.19 9.67
CA LEU A 122 5.82 4.92 8.47
C LEU A 122 6.36 5.51 7.16
N ILE A 123 7.41 6.34 7.22
CA ILE A 123 7.92 7.11 6.07
C ILE A 123 9.23 6.54 5.56
N THR A 124 10.13 6.20 6.48
CA THR A 124 11.44 5.63 6.20
C THR A 124 11.41 4.14 6.49
N TRP A 125 11.79 3.35 5.50
CA TRP A 125 11.71 1.89 5.53
C TRP A 125 13.10 1.28 5.40
N VAL A 126 13.33 0.18 6.10
CA VAL A 126 14.55 -0.65 6.03
C VAL A 126 14.13 -2.06 5.62
N SER A 127 14.56 -2.47 4.44
CA SER A 127 14.35 -3.78 3.79
C SER A 127 15.56 -4.70 3.89
#